data_AF-A0A9N9BWY6-F1
#
_entry.id   AF-A0A9N9BWY6-F1
#
_cell.length_a   1.000
_cell.length_b   1.000
_cell.length_c   1.000
_cell.angle_alpha   90.00
_cell.angle_beta   90.00
_cell.angle_gamma   90.00
#
_symmetry.space_group_name_H-M   'P 1'
#
loop_
_entity.id
_entity.type
_entity.pdbx_description
1 polymer ?
#
loop_
_entity_poly.entity_id
_entity_poly.type
_entity_poly.pdbx_seq_one_letter_code
_entity_poly.pdbx_strand_id
1 'polypeptide(L)'
;MALWVKGRITRYSGVGFDRAGSEKIILKVLKDSQNINSAFIKELNNIALTQPNSNRYIIQSYGVSQDSKTKNYIFVMPYIKHGSLREYLFKHFDDVKWMDWGISRVSK
;
A
#
# COMPACT_ATOMS: atom_id res chain seq x y z
N MET A 1 -9.86 5.58 -8.47
CA MET A 1 -9.01 6.56 -7.76
C MET A 1 -9.93 7.49 -6.99
N ALA A 2 -9.56 7.87 -5.77
CA ALA A 2 -10.31 8.84 -4.97
C ALA A 2 -9.38 10.01 -4.58
N LEU A 3 -9.97 11.19 -4.32
CA LEU A 3 -9.26 12.37 -3.83
C LEU A 3 -9.53 12.54 -2.34
N TRP A 4 -8.49 12.46 -1.51
CA TRP A 4 -8.59 12.73 -0.08
C TRP A 4 -8.25 14.19 0.20
N VAL A 5 -9.27 15.02 0.34
CA VAL A 5 -9.14 16.49 0.43
C VAL A 5 -8.24 17.00 1.56
N LYS A 6 -8.21 16.30 2.70
CA LYS A 6 -7.35 16.65 3.84
C LYS A 6 -6.03 15.87 3.87
N GLY A 7 -5.93 14.76 3.14
CA GLY A 7 -4.76 13.89 3.10
C GLY A 7 -4.42 13.18 4.41
N ARG A 8 -3.31 12.45 4.36
CA ARG A 8 -2.74 11.73 5.50
C ARG A 8 -2.16 12.67 6.55
N ILE A 9 -2.08 12.18 7.77
CA ILE A 9 -1.35 12.84 8.86
C ILE A 9 0.15 12.70 8.59
N THR A 10 0.89 13.80 8.71
CA THR A 10 2.33 13.83 8.48
C THR A 10 3.11 13.97 9.78
N ARG A 11 2.59 14.75 10.73
CA ARG A 11 3.26 15.06 11.99
C ARG A 11 2.25 15.47 13.06
N TYR A 12 2.58 15.20 14.31
CA TYR A 12 1.95 15.85 15.46
C TYR A 12 2.79 17.03 15.92
N SER A 13 2.18 18.22 16.03
CA SER A 13 2.88 19.47 16.37
C SER A 13 2.74 19.88 17.84
N GLY A 14 2.14 19.03 18.69
CA GLY A 14 1.84 19.36 20.10
C GLY A 14 0.47 20.02 20.30
N VAL A 15 -0.01 20.75 19.29
CA VAL A 15 -1.32 21.44 19.27
C VAL A 15 -2.33 20.75 18.36
N GLY A 16 -1.85 19.92 17.42
CA GLY A 16 -2.71 19.22 16.47
C GLY A 16 -1.93 18.35 15.51
N PHE A 17 -2.64 17.84 14.50
CA PHE A 17 -2.07 17.00 13.46
C PHE A 17 -1.92 17.78 12.16
N ASP A 18 -0.67 17.95 11.73
CA ASP A 18 -0.37 18.45 10.40
C ASP A 18 -0.79 17.40 9.36
N ARG A 19 -1.32 17.87 8.23
CA ARG A 19 -1.75 17.00 7.15
C ARG A 19 -1.10 17.36 5.83
N ALA A 20 -0.96 16.36 4.97
CA ALA A 20 -0.34 16.51 3.64
C ALA A 20 -1.15 17.39 2.68
N GLY A 21 -2.42 17.69 2.99
CA GLY A 21 -3.33 18.37 2.07
C GLY A 21 -3.94 17.40 1.06
N SER A 22 -4.45 17.90 -0.07
CA SER A 22 -5.17 17.06 -1.03
C SER A 22 -4.28 15.99 -1.65
N GLU A 23 -4.69 14.72 -1.55
CA GLU A 23 -3.88 13.58 -2.01
C GLU A 23 -4.71 12.55 -2.78
N LYS A 24 -4.14 11.98 -3.85
CA LYS A 24 -4.75 10.87 -4.60
C LYS A 24 -4.52 9.56 -3.86
N ILE A 25 -5.62 8.86 -3.59
CA ILE A 25 -5.60 7.60 -2.86
C ILE A 25 -6.36 6.49 -3.60
N ILE A 26 -6.12 5.27 -3.14
CA ILE A 26 -6.92 4.10 -3.46
C ILE A 26 -7.61 3.59 -2.19
N LEU A 27 -8.87 3.19 -2.36
CA LEU A 27 -9.68 2.53 -1.36
C LEU A 27 -9.81 1.07 -1.78
N LYS A 28 -9.12 0.16 -1.09
CA LYS A 28 -9.21 -1.27 -1.34
C LYS A 28 -10.15 -1.91 -0.34
N VAL A 29 -11.34 -2.28 -0.80
CA VAL A 29 -12.31 -3.04 0.00
C VAL A 29 -11.83 -4.49 0.09
N LEU A 30 -11.72 -5.00 1.31
CA LEU A 30 -11.50 -6.41 1.56
C LEU A 30 -12.86 -7.10 1.63
N LYS A 31 -13.24 -7.83 0.58
CA LYS A 31 -14.50 -8.56 0.57
C LYS A 31 -14.50 -9.64 1.66
N ASP A 32 -15.70 -9.92 2.18
CA ASP A 32 -15.95 -10.95 3.19
C ASP A 32 -15.15 -10.77 4.49
N SER A 33 -14.83 -9.52 4.82
CA SER A 33 -14.04 -9.14 5.99
C SER A 33 -14.90 -8.59 7.14
N GLN A 34 -16.22 -8.78 7.09
CA GLN A 34 -17.11 -8.38 8.18
C GLN A 34 -16.79 -9.07 9.51
N ASN A 35 -16.26 -10.31 9.47
CA ASN A 35 -16.02 -11.17 10.63
C ASN A 35 -14.55 -11.61 10.73
N ILE A 36 -13.60 -10.72 10.45
CA ILE A 36 -12.17 -11.05 10.63
C ILE A 36 -11.82 -11.20 12.10
N ASN A 37 -10.99 -12.20 12.39
CA ASN A 37 -10.53 -12.47 13.75
C ASN A 37 -9.50 -11.43 14.22
N SER A 38 -9.26 -11.41 15.53
CA SER A 38 -8.27 -10.52 16.16
C SER A 38 -6.84 -10.74 15.66
N ALA A 39 -6.50 -11.94 15.17
CA ALA A 39 -5.18 -12.23 14.61
C ALA A 39 -4.94 -11.46 13.31
N PHE A 40 -5.92 -11.38 12.41
CA PHE A 40 -5.81 -10.57 11.20
C PHE A 40 -5.63 -9.08 11.51
N ILE A 41 -6.40 -8.54 12.47
CA ILE A 41 -6.24 -7.16 12.92
C ILE A 41 -4.85 -6.92 13.52
N LYS A 42 -4.31 -7.90 14.26
CA LYS A 42 -2.95 -7.85 14.80
C LYS A 42 -1.90 -7.83 13.69
N GLU A 43 -2.03 -8.67 12.66
CA GLU A 43 -1.14 -8.66 11.49
C GLU A 43 -1.19 -7.32 10.77
N LEU A 44 -2.38 -6.77 10.57
CA LEU A 44 -2.56 -5.46 9.96
C LEU A 44 -1.88 -4.35 10.76
N ASN A 45 -2.05 -4.34 12.09
CA ASN A 45 -1.36 -3.40 12.96
C ASN A 45 0.16 -3.59 12.89
N ASN A 46 0.67 -4.81 12.87
CA ASN A 46 2.10 -5.08 12.69
C ASN A 46 2.62 -4.53 11.35
N ILE A 47 1.86 -4.74 10.27
CA ILE A 47 2.18 -4.19 8.95
C ILE A 47 2.21 -2.67 9.02
N ALA A 48 1.28 -2.01 9.72
CA ALA A 48 1.24 -0.55 9.86
C ALA A 48 2.38 0.02 10.73
N LEU A 49 2.73 -0.67 11.83
CA LEU A 49 3.76 -0.28 12.78
C LEU A 49 5.19 -0.48 12.25
N THR A 50 5.37 -1.42 11.32
CA THR A 50 6.68 -1.66 10.69
C THR A 50 7.00 -0.65 9.58
N GLN A 51 6.02 0.07 9.03
CA GLN A 51 6.20 0.97 7.89
C GLN A 51 7.09 2.19 8.13
N PRO A 52 7.06 2.86 9.29
CA PRO A 52 7.96 3.98 9.58
C PRO A 52 9.44 3.59 9.51
N ASN A 53 9.75 2.30 9.75
CA ASN A 53 11.09 1.74 9.78
C ASN A 53 11.38 0.77 8.61
N SER A 54 10.39 0.48 7.76
CA SER A 54 10.58 -0.42 6.63
C SER A 54 11.13 0.34 5.44
N ASN A 55 12.13 -0.24 4.78
CA ASN A 55 12.62 0.24 3.48
C ASN A 55 11.49 0.60 2.51
N ARG A 56 11.79 1.47 1.53
CA ARG A 56 10.89 2.03 0.49
C ARG A 56 10.16 1.00 -0.41
N TYR A 57 10.19 -0.28 -0.07
CA TYR A 57 9.69 -1.41 -0.85
C TYR A 57 8.33 -1.95 -0.38
N ILE A 58 7.83 -1.51 0.78
CA ILE A 58 6.48 -1.86 1.27
C ILE A 58 5.54 -0.68 1.05
N ILE A 59 4.36 -0.92 0.46
CA ILE A 59 3.36 0.14 0.24
C ILE A 59 2.85 0.63 1.60
N GLN A 60 2.99 1.93 1.82
CA GLN A 60 2.54 2.54 3.06
C GLN A 60 1.00 2.56 3.11
N SER A 61 0.39 1.98 4.14
CA SER A 61 -1.02 2.17 4.46
C SER A 61 -1.18 3.50 5.20
N TYR A 62 -2.10 4.35 4.75
CA TYR A 62 -2.46 5.59 5.46
C TYR A 62 -3.48 5.35 6.56
N GLY A 63 -4.14 4.19 6.54
CA GLY A 63 -5.10 3.81 7.58
C GLY A 63 -6.09 2.76 7.11
N VAL A 64 -7.00 2.45 8.02
CA VAL A 64 -8.05 1.46 7.85
C VAL A 64 -9.38 2.13 8.16
N SER A 65 -10.37 1.85 7.32
CA SER A 65 -11.76 2.25 7.52
C SER A 65 -12.67 1.04 7.39
N GLN A 66 -13.97 1.22 7.56
CA GLN A 66 -14.95 0.15 7.43
C GLN A 66 -16.17 0.67 6.66
N ASP A 67 -16.61 -0.12 5.68
CA ASP A 67 -17.85 0.17 4.97
C ASP A 67 -19.03 0.08 5.94
N SER A 68 -19.84 1.13 6.02
CA SER A 68 -20.93 1.21 6.99
C SER A 68 -22.05 0.21 6.71
N LYS A 69 -22.24 -0.21 5.45
CA LYS A 69 -23.30 -1.12 5.00
C LYS A 69 -22.84 -2.58 5.06
N THR A 70 -21.72 -2.89 4.42
CA THR A 70 -21.25 -4.29 4.29
C THR A 70 -20.36 -4.72 5.46
N LYS A 71 -19.93 -3.78 6.31
CA LYS A 71 -18.96 -4.00 7.39
C LYS A 71 -17.60 -4.53 6.92
N ASN A 72 -17.33 -4.48 5.61
CA ASN A 72 -16.04 -4.85 5.06
C ASN A 72 -15.02 -3.78 5.40
N TYR A 73 -13.81 -4.20 5.75
CA TYR A 73 -12.70 -3.31 5.97
C TYR A 73 -12.21 -2.71 4.65
N ILE A 74 -11.78 -1.46 4.74
CA ILE A 74 -11.29 -0.66 3.62
C ILE A 74 -9.88 -0.20 3.96
N PHE A 75 -8.93 -0.51 3.10
CA PHE A 75 -7.58 0.01 3.21
C PHE A 75 -7.46 1.33 2.45
N VAL A 76 -6.90 2.33 3.12
CA VAL A 76 -6.57 3.63 2.54
C VAL A 76 -5.07 3.64 2.24
N MET A 77 -4.70 3.76 0.96
CA MET A 77 -3.32 3.64 0.51
C MET A 77 -3.00 4.69 -0.58
N PRO A 78 -1.72 5.04 -0.80
CA PRO A 78 -1.32 5.91 -1.89
C PRO A 78 -1.80 5.36 -3.23
N TYR A 79 -2.16 6.26 -4.12
CA TYR A 79 -2.36 5.90 -5.51
C TYR A 79 -1.00 5.55 -6.17
N ILE A 80 -0.89 4.29 -6.62
CA ILE A 80 0.28 3.82 -7.36
C ILE A 80 0.04 4.03 -8.86
N LYS A 81 0.71 5.04 -9.44
CA LYS A 81 0.54 5.46 -10.84
C LYS A 81 0.67 4.32 -11.84
N HIS A 82 1.59 3.38 -11.59
CA HIS A 82 1.94 2.30 -12.50
C HIS A 82 1.24 0.97 -12.19
N GLY A 83 0.33 0.96 -11.22
CA GLY A 83 -0.37 -0.26 -10.81
C GLY A 83 0.54 -1.26 -10.11
N SER A 84 0.18 -2.54 -10.22
CA SER A 84 0.95 -3.65 -9.67
C SER A 84 2.19 -3.96 -10.51
N LEU A 85 3.21 -4.56 -9.88
CA LEU A 85 4.40 -5.03 -10.59
C LEU A 85 4.03 -5.98 -11.75
N ARG A 86 3.02 -6.83 -11.57
CA ARG A 86 2.53 -7.73 -12.63
C ARG A 86 2.00 -6.95 -13.84
N GLU A 87 1.16 -5.95 -13.62
CA GLU A 87 0.62 -5.12 -14.70
C GLU A 87 1.71 -4.31 -15.39
N TYR A 88 2.67 -3.81 -14.62
CA TYR A 88 3.82 -3.10 -15.17
C TYR A 88 4.68 -4.00 -16.04
N LEU A 89 5.10 -5.16 -15.52
CA LEU A 89 5.91 -6.12 -16.27
C LEU A 89 5.18 -6.65 -17.49
N PHE A 90 3.86 -6.85 -17.42
CA PHE A 90 3.07 -7.27 -18.58
C PHE A 90 3.12 -6.23 -19.72
N LYS A 91 3.19 -4.94 -19.41
CA LYS A 91 3.22 -3.85 -20.40
C LYS A 91 4.62 -3.50 -20.89
N HIS A 92 5.63 -3.75 -20.06
CA HIS A 92 7.00 -3.28 -20.27
C HIS A 92 8.01 -4.43 -20.27
N PHE A 93 7.58 -5.66 -20.56
CA PHE A 93 8.44 -6.84 -20.46
C PHE A 93 9.71 -6.69 -21.30
N ASP A 94 9.59 -6.19 -22.52
CA ASP A 94 10.70 -6.01 -23.45
C ASP A 94 11.66 -4.88 -23.04
N ASP A 95 11.20 -3.92 -22.24
CA ASP A 95 12.01 -2.81 -21.73
C ASP A 95 12.88 -3.22 -20.52
N VAL A 96 12.51 -4.31 -19.84
CA VAL A 96 13.16 -4.78 -18.62
C VAL A 96 14.41 -5.58 -18.98
N LYS A 97 15.58 -4.98 -18.72
CA LYS A 97 16.87 -5.65 -18.90
C LYS A 97 17.24 -6.44 -17.65
N TRP A 98 17.56 -7.72 -17.85
CA TRP A 98 18.21 -8.52 -16.82
C TRP A 98 19.65 -8.04 -16.65
N MET A 99 20.07 -7.79 -15.41
CA MET A 99 21.50 -7.60 -15.13
C MET A 99 22.20 -8.93 -15.35
N ASP A 100 23.07 -8.97 -16.35
CA ASP A 100 23.89 -10.15 -16.63
C ASP A 100 25.12 -10.10 -15.73
N TRP A 101 25.15 -10.96 -14.71
CA TRP A 101 26.24 -11.00 -13.72
C TRP A 101 27.47 -11.76 -14.21
N GLY A 102 27.57 -12.07 -15.51
CA GLY A 102 28.73 -12.70 -16.12
C GLY A 102 29.00 -14.14 -15.65
N ILE A 103 27.98 -14.83 -15.11
CA ILE A 103 28.10 -16.25 -14.81
C ILE A 103 27.88 -17.01 -16.11
N SER A 104 28.96 -17.48 -16.71
CA SER A 104 28.92 -18.43 -17.82
C SER A 104 28.03 -19.61 -17.41
N ARG A 105 26.87 -19.73 -18.05
CA ARG A 105 26.07 -20.95 -17.97
C ARG A 105 26.92 -22.07 -18.55
N VAL A 106 27.43 -22.97 -17.71
CA VAL A 106 27.89 -24.27 -18.17
C VAL A 106 26.64 -24.98 -18.71
N SER A 107 26.56 -25.07 -20.02
CA SER A 107 25.54 -25.83 -20.72
C SER A 107 25.62 -27.31 -20.32
N LYS A 108 24.48 -27.90 -19.98
CA LYS A 108 24.28 -29.35 -20.06
C LYS A 108 23.81 -29.68 -21.47
#